data_AF-A0A1Y0VQ72-F1
#
_entry.id   AF-A0A1Y0VQ72-F1
#
_cell.length_a   1.000
_cell.length_b   1.000
_cell.length_c   1.000
_cell.angle_alpha   90.00
_cell.angle_beta   90.00
_cell.angle_gamma   90.00
#
_symmetry.space_group_name_H-M   'P 1'
#
loop_
_entity.id
_entity.type
_entity.pdbx_description
1 polymer ?
#
loop_
_entity_poly.entity_id
_entity_poly.type
_entity_poly.pdbx_seq_one_letter_code
_entity_poly.pdbx_strand_id
1 'polypeptide(L)'
;MKNNQFGRIRLDRTTELEELKNIHFIDGDLLADPKAQLKDFLKRSCLVSNSEATFQQKLSNLLATPDQTMAAFFESDQPLTLEIFILLELQLLQFEADTDYQIEDPLSAISKIQLPELDLKNFETSADVAHAWYNLLTTHTKNGEVYLDRLTQQGYFVSFYPTTTKPLFFNGKAQAVFDPHRLIREVVYVEAPLDTDHDGQRDLLKAEILRPAQTAHGYQAPVLYTASPYNQGTNDSYGEAITHNVDVPLTEKTVQKLSKSDVTAEPFSQTLPAERKVAGMATKASETFAREQPYTLNNYFLSRGFAVVYAAGIGTRDSDGLRDTGSVEETISTTAIIEWLAGNRRAFTNKTDNLEIKASWSNHKIAMTGRSYLGTLATAAATTGVEGLETIISEAAISSWYDYYRDGGLVAAPDTFQGEDMDVLAAEVLSRKHDAGDYLGIKAHFDQILKRIEKDQDRDSGNYSKYWDSKNYLNNVKNIKADIIMVHGLNDWNVKPRNVGKLWNAVRDLPINKKIILHQGQHIYINAFVQLISPI
;
A
#
# COMPACT_ATOMS: atom_id res chain seq x y z
N MET A 1 -13.20 23.27 -5.66
CA MET A 1 -12.24 22.15 -5.75
C MET A 1 -12.47 21.39 -7.06
N LYS A 2 -11.46 20.76 -7.66
CA LYS A 2 -11.64 19.82 -8.80
C LYS A 2 -11.43 18.39 -8.32
N ASN A 3 -12.42 17.52 -8.47
CA ASN A 3 -12.45 16.16 -7.95
C ASN A 3 -12.13 15.13 -9.06
N ASN A 4 -10.84 14.98 -9.36
CA ASN A 4 -10.41 14.08 -10.43
C ASN A 4 -10.59 12.60 -10.04
N GLN A 5 -11.19 11.80 -10.93
CA GLN A 5 -11.43 10.37 -10.72
C GLN A 5 -10.84 9.54 -11.86
N PHE A 6 -9.73 8.86 -11.61
CA PHE A 6 -9.06 8.02 -12.61
C PHE A 6 -9.36 6.52 -12.45
N GLY A 7 -9.83 6.11 -11.26
CA GLY A 7 -10.10 4.70 -10.94
C GLY A 7 -11.48 4.21 -11.37
N ARG A 8 -12.35 5.08 -11.90
CA ARG A 8 -13.71 4.73 -12.31
C ARG A 8 -13.69 4.05 -13.69
N ILE A 9 -14.33 2.90 -13.81
CA ILE A 9 -14.53 2.22 -15.10
C ILE A 9 -15.93 2.52 -15.63
N ARG A 10 -16.06 2.64 -16.96
CA ARG A 10 -17.36 2.75 -17.63
C ARG A 10 -17.85 1.35 -17.96
N LEU A 11 -19.06 1.02 -17.55
CA LEU A 11 -19.72 -0.26 -17.82
C LEU A 11 -20.97 -0.03 -18.67
N ASP A 12 -21.44 -1.08 -19.34
CA ASP A 12 -22.76 -1.05 -19.95
C ASP A 12 -23.87 -1.14 -18.89
N ARG A 13 -25.08 -0.72 -19.26
CA ARG A 13 -26.23 -0.64 -18.34
C ARG A 13 -26.68 -1.99 -17.79
N THR A 14 -26.44 -3.09 -18.52
CA THR A 14 -26.79 -4.43 -18.04
C THR A 14 -25.88 -4.82 -16.89
N THR A 15 -24.58 -4.59 -17.05
CA THR A 15 -23.58 -4.85 -16.02
C THR A 15 -23.79 -3.97 -14.78
N GLU A 16 -24.14 -2.69 -14.95
CA GLU A 16 -24.47 -1.81 -13.82
C GLU A 16 -25.64 -2.36 -12.99
N LEU A 17 -26.71 -2.82 -13.64
CA LEU A 17 -27.87 -3.42 -12.97
C LEU A 17 -27.51 -4.73 -12.26
N GLU A 18 -26.67 -5.56 -12.85
CA GLU A 18 -26.16 -6.78 -12.22
C GLU A 18 -25.34 -6.46 -10.96
N GLU A 19 -24.44 -5.49 -11.03
CA GLU A 19 -23.65 -5.07 -9.88
C GLU A 19 -24.54 -4.48 -8.76
N LEU A 20 -25.55 -3.68 -9.09
CA LEU A 20 -26.53 -3.18 -8.11
C LEU A 20 -27.33 -4.31 -7.43
N LYS A 21 -27.67 -5.36 -8.18
CA LYS A 21 -28.31 -6.58 -7.63
C LYS A 21 -27.37 -7.33 -6.68
N ASN A 22 -26.11 -7.49 -7.09
CA ASN A 22 -25.10 -8.20 -6.31
C ASN A 22 -24.79 -7.54 -4.97
N ILE A 23 -24.99 -6.22 -4.85
CA ILE A 23 -24.87 -5.49 -3.59
C ILE A 23 -26.20 -5.22 -2.89
N HIS A 24 -27.32 -5.83 -3.32
CA HIS A 24 -28.65 -5.67 -2.71
C HIS A 24 -29.23 -4.24 -2.72
N PHE A 25 -28.84 -3.42 -3.69
CA PHE A 25 -29.62 -2.22 -4.04
C PHE A 25 -30.86 -2.57 -4.85
N ILE A 26 -30.88 -3.72 -5.53
CA ILE A 26 -32.03 -4.24 -6.29
C ILE A 26 -32.22 -5.72 -5.92
N ASP A 27 -33.41 -6.10 -5.43
CA ASP A 27 -33.69 -7.51 -5.07
C ASP A 27 -34.41 -8.30 -6.18
N GLY A 28 -34.93 -7.61 -7.20
CA GLY A 28 -35.69 -8.21 -8.31
C GLY A 28 -35.61 -7.36 -9.58
N ASP A 29 -36.76 -6.96 -10.10
CA ASP A 29 -36.85 -5.97 -11.19
C ASP A 29 -36.92 -4.55 -10.63
N LEU A 30 -36.57 -3.58 -11.48
CA LEU A 30 -36.76 -2.17 -11.15
C LEU A 30 -38.26 -1.88 -10.95
N LEU A 31 -38.56 -0.98 -10.03
CA LEU A 31 -39.92 -0.46 -9.86
C LEU A 31 -40.36 0.24 -11.15
N ALA A 32 -41.65 0.18 -11.48
CA ALA A 32 -42.16 0.77 -12.72
C ALA A 32 -42.08 2.31 -12.72
N ASP A 33 -42.24 2.93 -11.55
CA ASP A 33 -42.17 4.38 -11.38
C ASP A 33 -40.74 4.84 -10.98
N PRO A 34 -40.09 5.73 -11.76
CA PRO A 34 -38.75 6.23 -11.44
C PRO A 34 -38.68 6.95 -10.10
N LYS A 35 -39.74 7.67 -9.71
CA LYS A 35 -39.79 8.39 -8.43
C LYS A 35 -39.82 7.42 -7.25
N ALA A 36 -40.61 6.35 -7.34
CA ALA A 36 -40.59 5.24 -6.40
C ALA A 36 -39.22 4.52 -6.37
N GLN A 37 -38.58 4.32 -7.52
CA GLN A 37 -37.25 3.69 -7.60
C GLN A 37 -36.18 4.51 -6.85
N LEU A 38 -36.18 5.83 -7.01
CA LEU A 38 -35.27 6.71 -6.28
C LEU A 38 -35.52 6.66 -4.77
N LYS A 39 -36.79 6.64 -4.34
CA LYS A 39 -37.18 6.54 -2.92
C LYS A 39 -36.69 5.22 -2.31
N ASP A 40 -36.80 4.11 -3.04
CA ASP A 40 -36.30 2.79 -2.60
C ASP A 40 -34.78 2.81 -2.40
N PHE A 41 -34.02 3.35 -3.36
CA PHE A 41 -32.57 3.47 -3.23
C PHE A 41 -32.13 4.37 -2.06
N LEU A 42 -32.80 5.52 -1.87
CA LEU A 42 -32.55 6.38 -0.71
C LEU A 42 -32.81 5.64 0.60
N LYS A 43 -33.90 4.86 0.67
CA LYS A 43 -34.23 4.05 1.85
C LYS A 43 -33.17 3.00 2.14
N ARG A 44 -32.66 2.30 1.11
CA ARG A 44 -31.57 1.33 1.23
C ARG A 44 -30.25 1.96 1.66
N SER A 45 -30.02 3.23 1.33
CA SER A 45 -28.84 3.98 1.78
C SER A 45 -29.00 4.63 3.16
N CYS A 46 -30.21 4.65 3.73
CA CYS A 46 -30.47 5.23 5.05
C CYS A 46 -30.17 4.22 6.17
N LEU A 47 -28.88 4.02 6.46
CA LEU A 47 -28.40 2.97 7.37
C LEU A 47 -28.51 3.33 8.87
N VAL A 48 -28.62 4.62 9.17
CA VAL A 48 -28.63 5.12 10.56
C VAL A 48 -29.97 4.93 11.29
N SER A 49 -30.98 4.35 10.64
CA SER A 49 -32.30 4.13 11.24
C SER A 49 -33.08 3.02 10.54
N ASN A 50 -33.88 2.29 11.31
CA ASN A 50 -34.84 1.29 10.84
C ASN A 50 -36.31 1.78 10.92
N SER A 51 -36.53 3.04 11.28
CA SER A 51 -37.85 3.68 11.42
C SER A 51 -38.23 4.47 10.17
N GLU A 52 -39.46 4.28 9.68
CA GLU A 52 -40.03 5.07 8.58
C GLU A 52 -40.13 6.56 8.94
N ALA A 53 -40.52 6.89 10.17
CA ALA A 53 -40.62 8.28 10.62
C ALA A 53 -39.25 8.98 10.59
N THR A 54 -38.20 8.28 10.98
CA THR A 54 -36.83 8.82 10.93
C THR A 54 -36.35 8.92 9.49
N PHE A 55 -36.69 7.97 8.62
CA PHE A 55 -36.39 8.08 7.18
C PHE A 55 -37.06 9.31 6.58
N GLN A 56 -38.35 9.55 6.86
CA GLN A 56 -39.03 10.77 6.44
C GLN A 56 -38.37 12.03 7.02
N GLN A 57 -37.97 12.03 8.29
CA GLN A 57 -37.22 13.13 8.89
C GLN A 57 -35.89 13.39 8.16
N LYS A 58 -35.15 12.35 7.76
CA LYS A 58 -33.90 12.49 7.00
C LYS A 58 -34.15 13.03 5.59
N LEU A 59 -35.23 12.63 4.94
CA LEU A 59 -35.65 13.21 3.66
C LEU A 59 -36.01 14.69 3.80
N SER A 60 -36.59 15.13 4.92
CA SER A 60 -36.87 16.54 5.18
C SER A 60 -35.62 17.40 5.33
N ASN A 61 -34.45 16.80 5.58
CA ASN A 61 -33.18 17.52 5.64
C ASN A 61 -32.50 17.69 4.27
N LEU A 62 -33.06 17.10 3.21
CA LEU A 62 -32.54 17.17 1.85
C LEU A 62 -33.49 18.00 0.99
N LEU A 63 -32.94 18.76 0.04
CA LEU A 63 -33.72 19.51 -0.96
C LEU A 63 -33.90 18.71 -2.25
N ALA A 64 -35.10 18.81 -2.83
CA ALA A 64 -35.43 18.35 -4.18
C ALA A 64 -35.40 19.50 -5.19
N THR A 65 -35.87 20.67 -4.77
CA THR A 65 -35.87 21.95 -5.52
C THR A 65 -35.43 23.07 -4.56
N PRO A 66 -35.23 24.32 -5.04
CA PRO A 66 -34.90 25.45 -4.16
C PRO A 66 -35.91 25.73 -3.04
N ASP A 67 -37.16 25.31 -3.22
CA ASP A 67 -38.28 25.60 -2.33
C ASP A 67 -38.98 24.35 -1.76
N GLN A 68 -38.52 23.14 -2.11
CA GLN A 68 -39.15 21.88 -1.69
C GLN A 68 -38.12 20.86 -1.15
N THR A 69 -38.42 20.27 0.00
CA THR A 69 -37.63 19.17 0.57
C THR A 69 -37.89 17.85 -0.18
N MET A 70 -36.98 16.88 -0.07
CA MET A 70 -37.17 15.55 -0.65
C MET A 70 -38.38 14.82 -0.08
N ALA A 71 -38.70 15.03 1.21
CA ALA A 71 -39.90 14.46 1.82
C ALA A 71 -41.17 14.99 1.14
N ALA A 72 -41.31 16.32 1.03
CA ALA A 72 -42.46 16.96 0.38
C ALA A 72 -42.52 16.63 -1.13
N PHE A 73 -41.36 16.55 -1.80
CA PHE A 73 -41.29 16.11 -3.19
C PHE A 73 -41.90 14.74 -3.38
N PHE A 74 -41.56 13.74 -2.54
CA PHE A 74 -42.11 12.39 -2.66
C PHE A 74 -43.62 12.28 -2.39
N GLU A 75 -44.24 13.28 -1.77
CA GLU A 75 -45.69 13.36 -1.56
C GLU A 75 -46.42 14.14 -2.66
N SER A 76 -45.68 14.81 -3.54
CA SER A 76 -46.24 15.64 -4.62
C SER A 76 -46.35 14.90 -5.96
N ASP A 77 -47.13 15.46 -6.89
CA ASP A 77 -47.24 14.98 -8.28
C ASP A 77 -46.11 15.49 -9.19
N GLN A 78 -45.14 16.26 -8.66
CA GLN A 78 -44.04 16.79 -9.46
C GLN A 78 -43.17 15.64 -10.02
N PRO A 79 -42.86 15.64 -11.33
CA PRO A 79 -42.04 14.60 -11.93
C PRO A 79 -40.59 14.69 -11.45
N LEU A 80 -39.93 13.53 -11.38
CA LEU A 80 -38.49 13.46 -11.15
C LEU A 80 -37.76 13.96 -12.40
N THR A 81 -36.86 14.93 -12.22
CA THR A 81 -36.02 15.47 -13.29
C THR A 81 -34.55 15.22 -12.99
N LEU A 82 -33.70 15.37 -14.02
CA LEU A 82 -32.25 15.30 -13.85
C LEU A 82 -31.75 16.35 -12.85
N GLU A 83 -32.29 17.57 -12.91
CA GLU A 83 -31.91 18.67 -12.01
C GLU A 83 -32.21 18.34 -10.53
N ILE A 84 -33.38 17.76 -10.25
CA ILE A 84 -33.75 17.28 -8.90
C ILE A 84 -32.76 16.21 -8.43
N PHE A 85 -32.42 15.26 -9.31
CA PHE A 85 -31.45 14.21 -8.98
C PHE A 85 -30.06 14.79 -8.71
N ILE A 86 -29.56 15.72 -9.52
CA ILE A 86 -28.24 16.33 -9.33
C ILE A 86 -28.18 17.16 -8.04
N LEU A 87 -29.25 17.90 -7.70
CA LEU A 87 -29.32 18.61 -6.42
C LEU A 87 -29.23 17.64 -5.24
N LEU A 88 -29.94 16.51 -5.32
CA LEU A 88 -29.83 15.43 -4.33
C LEU A 88 -28.41 14.83 -4.29
N GLU A 89 -27.83 14.52 -5.45
CA GLU A 89 -26.48 13.94 -5.60
C GLU A 89 -25.43 14.80 -4.89
N LEU A 90 -25.43 16.11 -5.12
CA LEU A 90 -24.48 17.04 -4.50
C LEU A 90 -24.57 17.01 -2.96
N GLN A 91 -25.78 16.97 -2.41
CA GLN A 91 -26.00 16.85 -0.95
C GLN A 91 -25.52 15.50 -0.42
N LEU A 92 -25.83 14.40 -1.11
CA LEU A 92 -25.38 13.06 -0.72
C LEU A 92 -23.86 12.93 -0.81
N LEU A 93 -23.22 13.60 -1.76
CA LEU A 93 -21.76 13.69 -1.90
C LEU A 93 -21.10 14.68 -0.95
N GLN A 94 -21.81 15.22 0.04
CA GLN A 94 -21.28 16.12 1.08
C GLN A 94 -20.84 17.50 0.56
N PHE A 95 -21.21 17.91 -0.65
CA PHE A 95 -20.99 19.28 -1.09
C PHE A 95 -21.96 20.22 -0.36
N GLU A 96 -21.47 21.39 0.00
CA GLU A 96 -22.21 22.40 0.74
C GLU A 96 -22.88 23.38 -0.22
N ALA A 97 -24.18 23.62 -0.02
CA ALA A 97 -24.89 24.70 -0.71
C ALA A 97 -24.25 26.05 -0.37
N ASP A 98 -24.34 27.01 -1.29
CA ASP A 98 -23.76 28.37 -1.24
C ASP A 98 -22.22 28.44 -1.24
N THR A 99 -21.55 27.35 -0.88
CA THR A 99 -20.09 27.24 -0.89
C THR A 99 -19.60 26.51 -2.15
N ASP A 100 -20.07 25.28 -2.37
CA ASP A 100 -19.60 24.41 -3.44
C ASP A 100 -20.46 24.55 -4.70
N TYR A 101 -21.78 24.65 -4.53
CA TYR A 101 -22.78 24.79 -5.60
C TYR A 101 -23.88 25.81 -5.25
N GLN A 102 -24.69 26.20 -6.24
CA GLN A 102 -25.89 27.03 -6.05
C GLN A 102 -27.13 26.16 -6.18
N ILE A 103 -28.11 26.36 -5.31
CA ILE A 103 -29.31 25.50 -5.26
C ILE A 103 -30.16 25.68 -6.52
N GLU A 104 -30.17 26.88 -7.10
CA GLU A 104 -30.92 27.25 -8.30
C GLU A 104 -30.25 26.81 -9.61
N ASP A 105 -29.00 26.37 -9.57
CA ASP A 105 -28.25 25.86 -10.73
C ASP A 105 -27.30 24.73 -10.32
N PRO A 106 -27.84 23.57 -9.90
CA PRO A 106 -27.04 22.45 -9.43
C PRO A 106 -26.26 21.77 -10.59
N LEU A 107 -26.74 21.90 -11.84
CA LEU A 107 -26.11 21.31 -13.02
C LEU A 107 -24.74 21.94 -13.31
N SER A 108 -24.59 23.25 -13.12
CA SER A 108 -23.29 23.93 -13.30
C SER A 108 -22.19 23.35 -12.41
N ALA A 109 -22.56 22.81 -11.24
CA ALA A 109 -21.63 22.28 -10.25
C ALA A 109 -20.90 21.03 -10.75
N ILE A 110 -21.54 20.19 -11.58
CA ILE A 110 -20.93 18.96 -12.12
C ILE A 110 -19.63 19.29 -12.85
N SER A 111 -19.68 20.25 -13.78
CA SER A 111 -18.51 20.67 -14.54
C SER A 111 -17.48 21.44 -13.69
N LYS A 112 -17.96 22.32 -12.79
CA LYS A 112 -17.11 23.15 -11.91
C LYS A 112 -16.30 22.31 -10.93
N ILE A 113 -16.93 21.30 -10.34
CA ILE A 113 -16.33 20.36 -9.36
C ILE A 113 -15.64 19.21 -10.09
N GLN A 114 -15.94 18.99 -11.37
CA GLN A 114 -15.41 17.89 -12.18
C GLN A 114 -15.93 16.51 -11.72
N LEU A 115 -17.20 16.44 -11.35
CA LEU A 115 -17.88 15.18 -11.04
C LEU A 115 -18.14 14.38 -12.34
N PRO A 116 -18.26 13.04 -12.27
CA PRO A 116 -18.56 12.24 -13.44
C PRO A 116 -19.91 12.61 -14.05
N GLU A 117 -19.92 12.97 -15.33
CA GLU A 117 -21.16 13.28 -16.03
C GLU A 117 -22.06 12.04 -16.20
N LEU A 118 -23.37 12.26 -16.13
CA LEU A 118 -24.38 11.28 -16.49
C LEU A 118 -24.59 11.31 -18.00
N ASP A 119 -24.31 10.20 -18.67
CA ASP A 119 -24.61 10.04 -20.11
C ASP A 119 -26.09 9.70 -20.28
N LEU A 120 -26.94 10.70 -20.05
CA LEU A 120 -28.39 10.60 -20.12
C LEU A 120 -28.93 11.76 -20.96
N LYS A 121 -29.75 11.43 -21.97
CA LYS A 121 -30.46 12.44 -22.78
C LYS A 121 -31.71 12.94 -22.06
N ASN A 122 -32.44 12.03 -21.42
CA ASN A 122 -33.64 12.27 -20.63
C ASN A 122 -33.52 11.51 -19.29
N PHE A 123 -34.32 11.88 -18.29
CA PHE A 123 -34.38 11.23 -16.98
C PHE A 123 -35.84 10.82 -16.68
N GLU A 124 -36.30 9.77 -17.36
CA GLU A 124 -37.74 9.43 -17.44
C GLU A 124 -38.07 8.03 -16.92
N THR A 125 -37.09 7.13 -16.87
CA THR A 125 -37.31 5.72 -16.54
C THR A 125 -36.57 5.29 -15.28
N SER A 126 -37.03 4.23 -14.63
CA SER A 126 -36.32 3.64 -13.50
C SER A 126 -34.93 3.10 -13.89
N ALA A 127 -34.71 2.80 -15.17
CA ALA A 127 -33.39 2.43 -15.69
C ALA A 127 -32.43 3.64 -15.71
N ASP A 128 -32.93 4.83 -16.01
CA ASP A 128 -32.16 6.08 -15.91
C ASP A 128 -31.79 6.37 -14.45
N VAL A 129 -32.75 6.17 -13.53
CA VAL A 129 -32.51 6.29 -12.07
C VAL A 129 -31.47 5.29 -11.59
N ALA A 130 -31.54 4.03 -12.04
CA ALA A 130 -30.55 3.01 -11.69
C ALA A 130 -29.15 3.35 -12.19
N HIS A 131 -29.02 3.86 -13.42
CA HIS A 131 -27.73 4.32 -13.93
C HIS A 131 -27.20 5.51 -13.13
N ALA A 132 -28.04 6.49 -12.84
CA ALA A 132 -27.62 7.66 -12.08
C ALA A 132 -27.23 7.31 -10.64
N TRP A 133 -27.95 6.37 -10.02
CA TRP A 133 -27.59 5.83 -8.72
C TRP A 133 -26.27 5.04 -8.75
N TYR A 134 -26.05 4.22 -9.78
CA TYR A 134 -24.77 3.54 -9.99
C TYR A 134 -23.62 4.55 -10.11
N ASN A 135 -23.81 5.61 -10.90
CA ASN A 135 -22.84 6.68 -11.03
C ASN A 135 -22.52 7.32 -9.65
N LEU A 136 -23.55 7.74 -8.91
CA LEU A 136 -23.41 8.27 -7.55
C LEU A 136 -22.60 7.35 -6.64
N LEU A 137 -22.91 6.04 -6.60
CA LEU A 137 -22.17 5.06 -5.78
C LEU A 137 -20.67 5.01 -6.13
N THR A 138 -20.32 5.27 -7.39
CA THR A 138 -18.93 5.30 -7.88
C THR A 138 -18.27 6.68 -7.84
N THR A 139 -18.99 7.72 -7.44
CA THR A 139 -18.50 9.11 -7.43
C THR A 139 -17.88 9.46 -6.08
N HIS A 140 -16.72 10.12 -6.10
CA HIS A 140 -16.09 10.67 -4.91
C HIS A 140 -16.97 11.73 -4.24
N THR A 141 -17.10 11.63 -2.92
CA THR A 141 -17.64 12.69 -2.06
C THR A 141 -16.66 13.87 -2.01
N LYS A 142 -17.07 14.95 -1.33
CA LYS A 142 -16.19 16.07 -0.95
C LYS A 142 -14.94 15.63 -0.17
N ASN A 143 -15.01 14.49 0.53
CA ASN A 143 -13.96 13.96 1.39
C ASN A 143 -13.02 12.95 0.69
N GLY A 144 -13.28 12.63 -0.58
CA GLY A 144 -12.36 11.89 -1.45
C GLY A 144 -12.61 10.38 -1.55
N GLU A 145 -13.42 9.78 -0.67
CA GLU A 145 -13.92 8.41 -0.87
C GLU A 145 -15.08 8.37 -1.86
N VAL A 146 -15.30 7.25 -2.54
CA VAL A 146 -16.54 7.05 -3.33
C VAL A 146 -17.75 6.94 -2.38
N TYR A 147 -18.94 7.34 -2.83
CA TYR A 147 -20.15 7.29 -2.01
C TYR A 147 -20.44 5.90 -1.44
N LEU A 148 -20.18 4.83 -2.19
CA LEU A 148 -20.31 3.46 -1.67
C LEU A 148 -19.36 3.16 -0.49
N ASP A 149 -18.15 3.71 -0.49
CA ASP A 149 -17.22 3.58 0.63
C ASP A 149 -17.70 4.41 1.85
N ARG A 150 -18.41 5.52 1.63
CA ARG A 150 -19.07 6.24 2.72
C ARG A 150 -20.23 5.44 3.31
N LEU A 151 -21.05 4.79 2.49
CA LEU A 151 -22.10 3.87 2.97
C LEU A 151 -21.48 2.69 3.73
N THR A 152 -20.34 2.19 3.25
CA THR A 152 -19.56 1.14 3.92
C THR A 152 -19.16 1.57 5.34
N GLN A 153 -18.67 2.80 5.52
CA GLN A 153 -18.34 3.33 6.85
C GLN A 153 -19.55 3.41 7.79
N GLN A 154 -20.76 3.54 7.24
CA GLN A 154 -22.02 3.52 7.98
C GLN A 154 -22.59 2.10 8.18
N GLY A 155 -21.88 1.07 7.73
CA GLY A 155 -22.23 -0.32 7.96
C GLY A 155 -22.97 -1.01 6.81
N TYR A 156 -22.96 -0.47 5.58
CA TYR A 156 -23.70 -1.05 4.44
C TYR A 156 -23.40 -2.54 4.23
N PHE A 157 -22.12 -2.92 4.28
CA PHE A 157 -21.68 -4.28 4.04
C PHE A 157 -21.71 -5.20 5.28
N VAL A 158 -22.13 -4.71 6.46
CA VAL A 158 -22.13 -5.52 7.69
C VAL A 158 -23.01 -6.77 7.56
N SER A 159 -24.15 -6.66 6.86
CA SER A 159 -25.04 -7.78 6.58
C SER A 159 -24.43 -8.86 5.68
N PHE A 160 -23.36 -8.55 4.94
CA PHE A 160 -22.66 -9.47 4.06
C PHE A 160 -21.64 -10.33 4.80
N TYR A 161 -21.17 -9.89 5.97
CA TYR A 161 -20.09 -10.57 6.70
C TYR A 161 -20.38 -12.05 6.99
N PRO A 162 -21.60 -12.44 7.44
CA PRO A 162 -21.88 -13.84 7.78
C PRO A 162 -21.88 -14.80 6.58
N THR A 163 -22.12 -14.29 5.37
CA THR A 163 -22.27 -15.11 4.15
C THR A 163 -21.08 -14.98 3.19
N THR A 164 -20.16 -14.05 3.45
CA THR A 164 -19.01 -13.80 2.59
C THR A 164 -18.02 -14.97 2.62
N THR A 165 -17.80 -15.54 1.44
CA THR A 165 -16.83 -16.63 1.19
C THR A 165 -15.74 -16.24 0.18
N LYS A 166 -15.96 -15.19 -0.59
CA LYS A 166 -15.06 -14.66 -1.63
C LYS A 166 -15.25 -13.15 -1.79
N PRO A 167 -14.31 -12.43 -2.42
CA PRO A 167 -14.47 -11.01 -2.68
C PRO A 167 -15.70 -10.69 -3.53
N LEU A 168 -16.38 -9.61 -3.17
CA LEU A 168 -17.42 -8.98 -3.95
C LEU A 168 -16.82 -7.80 -4.71
N PHE A 169 -17.14 -7.66 -6.00
CA PHE A 169 -16.64 -6.58 -6.83
C PHE A 169 -17.77 -5.62 -7.22
N PHE A 170 -17.45 -4.33 -7.24
CA PHE A 170 -18.31 -3.26 -7.75
C PHE A 170 -17.44 -2.24 -8.47
N ASN A 171 -17.78 -1.91 -9.72
CA ASN A 171 -16.98 -1.05 -10.60
C ASN A 171 -15.51 -1.50 -10.70
N GLY A 172 -15.30 -2.82 -10.81
CA GLY A 172 -13.98 -3.44 -10.89
C GLY A 172 -13.14 -3.39 -9.60
N LYS A 173 -13.73 -3.00 -8.45
CA LYS A 173 -13.02 -2.85 -7.17
C LYS A 173 -13.58 -3.82 -6.15
N ALA A 174 -12.70 -4.45 -5.37
CA ALA A 174 -13.10 -5.30 -4.26
C ALA A 174 -13.79 -4.47 -3.15
N GLN A 175 -14.90 -4.98 -2.63
CA GLN A 175 -15.74 -4.32 -1.63
C GLN A 175 -15.47 -4.86 -0.23
N ALA A 176 -15.78 -4.04 0.79
CA ALA A 176 -15.42 -4.33 2.19
C ALA A 176 -16.38 -5.32 2.86
N VAL A 177 -16.47 -6.53 2.31
CA VAL A 177 -17.41 -7.59 2.73
C VAL A 177 -16.80 -8.60 3.72
N PHE A 178 -15.52 -8.46 4.08
CA PHE A 178 -14.87 -9.29 5.10
C PHE A 178 -14.88 -8.59 6.46
N ASP A 179 -15.26 -9.33 7.51
CA ASP A 179 -15.35 -8.82 8.88
C ASP A 179 -13.95 -8.44 9.44
N PRO A 180 -13.66 -7.14 9.64
CA PRO A 180 -12.36 -6.70 10.15
C PRO A 180 -12.13 -7.07 11.62
N HIS A 181 -13.16 -7.48 12.37
CA HIS A 181 -13.05 -7.89 13.77
C HIS A 181 -12.68 -9.36 13.95
N ARG A 182 -12.71 -10.16 12.87
CA ARG A 182 -12.39 -11.59 12.89
C ARG A 182 -11.09 -11.94 12.17
N LEU A 183 -10.20 -10.96 11.95
CA LEU A 183 -8.91 -11.19 11.32
C LEU A 183 -8.06 -12.19 12.12
N ILE A 184 -7.42 -13.10 11.40
CA ILE A 184 -6.43 -14.02 11.97
C ILE A 184 -5.08 -13.32 11.97
N ARG A 185 -4.37 -13.40 13.11
CA ARG A 185 -3.06 -12.80 13.35
C ARG A 185 -2.06 -13.87 13.76
N GLU A 186 -1.04 -14.07 12.95
CA GLU A 186 -0.08 -15.17 13.12
C GLU A 186 1.34 -14.66 12.86
N VAL A 187 2.31 -15.28 13.54
CA VAL A 187 3.75 -15.10 13.27
C VAL A 187 4.34 -16.41 12.78
N VAL A 188 5.21 -16.33 11.78
CA VAL A 188 6.01 -17.46 11.28
C VAL A 188 7.46 -17.02 11.03
N TYR A 189 8.35 -17.98 10.84
CA TYR A 189 9.78 -17.76 10.65
C TYR A 189 10.24 -18.38 9.33
N VAL A 190 10.43 -17.55 8.30
CA VAL A 190 10.82 -17.99 6.96
C VAL A 190 12.33 -18.22 6.90
N GLU A 191 12.78 -19.37 6.39
CA GLU A 191 14.21 -19.68 6.31
C GLU A 191 14.84 -19.07 5.04
N ALA A 192 15.61 -18.00 5.20
CA ALA A 192 16.31 -17.33 4.10
C ALA A 192 17.56 -18.13 3.69
N PRO A 193 18.00 -18.07 2.43
CA PRO A 193 19.28 -18.63 2.02
C PRO A 193 20.38 -17.62 2.36
N LEU A 194 20.61 -17.38 3.65
CA LEU A 194 21.57 -16.40 4.19
C LEU A 194 22.14 -16.94 5.50
N ASP A 195 23.32 -16.48 5.90
CA ASP A 195 23.96 -16.72 7.21
C ASP A 195 24.76 -15.46 7.55
N THR A 196 24.05 -14.36 7.80
CA THR A 196 24.67 -13.02 7.89
C THR A 196 25.21 -12.71 9.27
N ASP A 197 24.82 -13.45 10.30
CA ASP A 197 25.44 -13.40 11.63
C ASP A 197 26.51 -14.48 11.86
N HIS A 198 26.74 -15.37 10.87
CA HIS A 198 27.81 -16.37 10.85
C HIS A 198 27.70 -17.40 11.98
N ASP A 199 26.48 -17.78 12.35
CA ASP A 199 26.22 -18.79 13.37
C ASP A 199 26.24 -20.23 12.81
N GLY A 200 26.41 -20.38 11.50
CA GLY A 200 26.44 -21.67 10.82
C GLY A 200 25.06 -22.27 10.55
N GLN A 201 24.00 -21.48 10.75
CA GLN A 201 22.62 -21.79 10.39
C GLN A 201 22.10 -20.75 9.40
N ARG A 202 21.02 -21.11 8.71
CA ARG A 202 20.38 -20.16 7.80
C ARG A 202 19.60 -19.10 8.58
N ASP A 203 19.61 -17.84 8.17
CA ASP A 203 18.85 -16.79 8.85
C ASP A 203 17.34 -17.11 8.82
N LEU A 204 16.66 -17.08 9.97
CA LEU A 204 15.19 -17.11 10.06
C LEU A 204 14.61 -15.70 10.11
N LEU A 205 13.61 -15.44 9.27
CA LEU A 205 12.96 -14.14 9.14
C LEU A 205 11.57 -14.17 9.75
N LYS A 206 11.33 -13.32 10.76
CA LYS A 206 9.99 -13.12 11.31
C LYS A 206 9.07 -12.49 10.26
N ALA A 207 7.91 -13.11 10.07
CA ALA A 207 6.83 -12.58 9.24
C ALA A 207 5.53 -12.52 10.05
N GLU A 208 4.95 -11.32 10.14
CA GLU A 208 3.68 -11.03 10.79
C GLU A 208 2.55 -11.02 9.74
N ILE A 209 1.52 -11.85 9.96
CA ILE A 209 0.46 -12.11 8.99
C ILE A 209 -0.89 -11.63 9.55
N LEU A 210 -1.61 -10.81 8.79
CA LEU A 210 -3.02 -10.52 8.99
C LEU A 210 -3.82 -11.08 7.81
N ARG A 211 -4.79 -11.94 8.05
CA ARG A 211 -5.61 -12.53 6.98
C ARG A 211 -7.08 -12.64 7.33
N PRO A 212 -8.01 -12.55 6.35
CA PRO A 212 -9.43 -12.74 6.60
C PRO A 212 -9.75 -14.11 7.21
N ALA A 213 -10.73 -14.19 8.13
CA ALA A 213 -11.12 -15.43 8.81
C ALA A 213 -11.45 -16.58 7.85
N GLN A 214 -12.07 -16.24 6.72
CA GLN A 214 -12.48 -17.15 5.64
C GLN A 214 -11.32 -17.98 5.10
N THR A 215 -10.08 -17.51 5.24
CA THR A 215 -8.90 -18.28 4.84
C THR A 215 -8.68 -19.54 5.67
N ALA A 216 -9.23 -19.62 6.89
CA ALA A 216 -9.30 -20.87 7.66
C ALA A 216 -10.34 -21.87 7.12
N HIS A 217 -11.16 -21.45 6.15
CA HIS A 217 -12.27 -22.21 5.57
C HIS A 217 -12.15 -22.35 4.05
N GLY A 218 -10.93 -22.26 3.50
CA GLY A 218 -10.63 -22.58 2.10
C GLY A 218 -10.55 -21.37 1.16
N TYR A 219 -10.83 -20.15 1.61
CA TYR A 219 -10.55 -18.96 0.80
C TYR A 219 -9.03 -18.77 0.66
N GLN A 220 -8.53 -18.66 -0.57
CA GLN A 220 -7.13 -18.33 -0.83
C GLN A 220 -6.99 -16.84 -1.16
N ALA A 221 -6.30 -16.10 -0.30
CA ALA A 221 -6.20 -14.66 -0.39
C ALA A 221 -4.97 -14.23 -1.22
N PRO A 222 -5.09 -13.20 -2.09
CA PRO A 222 -3.93 -12.45 -2.56
C PRO A 222 -3.27 -11.71 -1.40
N VAL A 223 -1.97 -11.42 -1.53
CA VAL A 223 -1.15 -10.90 -0.43
C VAL A 223 -0.59 -9.52 -0.74
N LEU A 224 -0.80 -8.57 0.17
CA LEU A 224 -0.04 -7.32 0.21
C LEU A 224 1.13 -7.51 1.18
N TYR A 225 2.34 -7.58 0.64
CA TYR A 225 3.57 -7.69 1.41
C TYR A 225 4.22 -6.31 1.58
N THR A 226 4.57 -5.96 2.81
CA THR A 226 5.38 -4.77 3.12
C THR A 226 6.66 -5.20 3.80
N ALA A 227 7.78 -5.03 3.10
CA ALA A 227 9.11 -5.21 3.64
C ALA A 227 9.54 -3.92 4.36
N SER A 228 9.59 -3.93 5.70
CA SER A 228 9.82 -2.71 6.48
C SER A 228 10.85 -2.96 7.58
N PRO A 229 12.11 -2.54 7.37
CA PRO A 229 13.15 -2.63 8.40
C PRO A 229 12.77 -1.92 9.72
N TYR A 230 11.87 -0.95 9.67
CA TYR A 230 11.40 -0.17 10.82
C TYR A 230 10.32 -0.87 11.66
N ASN A 231 9.65 -1.88 11.12
CA ASN A 231 8.41 -2.42 11.72
C ASN A 231 8.60 -3.07 13.10
N GLN A 232 9.83 -3.49 13.41
CA GLN A 232 10.17 -4.10 14.70
C GLN A 232 10.89 -3.12 15.65
N GLY A 233 10.76 -1.83 15.37
CA GLY A 233 11.37 -0.73 16.12
C GLY A 233 12.64 -0.19 15.45
N THR A 234 13.02 1.02 15.84
CA THR A 234 14.25 1.72 15.41
C THR A 234 15.09 2.09 16.63
N ASN A 235 16.40 2.30 16.40
CA ASN A 235 17.37 2.72 17.40
C ASN A 235 17.81 4.17 17.15
N ASP A 236 16.88 5.13 17.22
CA ASP A 236 17.12 6.53 16.84
C ASP A 236 18.36 7.11 17.56
N SER A 237 18.46 6.89 18.88
CA SER A 237 19.62 7.36 19.67
C SER A 237 20.93 6.69 19.28
N TYR A 238 20.90 5.48 18.72
CA TYR A 238 22.11 4.83 18.23
C TYR A 238 22.55 5.45 16.89
N GLY A 239 21.60 5.67 15.97
CA GLY A 239 21.87 6.39 14.71
C GLY A 239 22.40 7.80 14.96
N GLU A 240 21.75 8.56 15.84
CA GLU A 240 22.18 9.92 16.23
C GLU A 240 23.61 9.91 16.78
N ALA A 241 23.95 8.95 17.66
CA ALA A 241 25.26 8.88 18.29
C ALA A 241 26.42 8.62 17.32
N ILE A 242 26.15 8.01 16.16
CA ILE A 242 27.16 7.71 15.13
C ILE A 242 27.00 8.57 13.88
N THR A 243 26.10 9.56 13.90
CA THR A 243 25.90 10.49 12.79
C THR A 243 27.17 11.29 12.54
N HIS A 244 27.58 11.38 11.28
CA HIS A 244 28.87 11.96 10.90
C HIS A 244 28.85 13.49 11.03
N ASN A 245 29.93 14.07 11.57
CA ASN A 245 30.11 15.53 11.50
C ASN A 245 30.23 15.98 10.04
N VAL A 246 29.44 16.98 9.65
CA VAL A 246 29.46 17.56 8.30
C VAL A 246 30.23 18.87 8.22
N ASP A 247 30.56 19.49 9.36
CA ASP A 247 31.39 20.69 9.42
C ASP A 247 32.87 20.31 9.29
N VAL A 248 33.23 19.88 8.08
CA VAL A 248 34.57 19.46 7.70
C VAL A 248 35.02 20.17 6.42
N PRO A 249 36.32 20.49 6.26
CA PRO A 249 36.80 21.14 5.05
C PRO A 249 36.72 20.19 3.85
N LEU A 250 36.38 20.74 2.67
CA LEU A 250 36.48 19.99 1.42
C LEU A 250 37.95 19.68 1.10
N THR A 251 38.22 18.43 0.76
CA THR A 251 39.54 17.95 0.34
C THR A 251 39.62 17.87 -1.18
N GLU A 252 40.79 18.24 -1.74
CA GLU A 252 41.04 18.04 -3.17
C GLU A 252 41.11 16.54 -3.48
N LYS A 253 40.40 16.10 -4.51
CA LYS A 253 40.42 14.72 -4.97
C LYS A 253 41.56 14.49 -5.95
N THR A 254 42.27 13.39 -5.77
CA THR A 254 43.19 12.91 -6.80
C THR A 254 42.41 12.53 -8.05
N VAL A 255 42.86 12.97 -9.22
CA VAL A 255 42.23 12.61 -10.49
C VAL A 255 42.40 11.12 -10.73
N GLN A 256 41.29 10.39 -10.76
CA GLN A 256 41.26 8.96 -11.06
C GLN A 256 40.81 8.73 -12.52
N LYS A 257 41.44 7.78 -13.21
CA LYS A 257 41.04 7.34 -14.56
C LYS A 257 40.35 5.98 -14.48
N LEU A 258 39.16 5.96 -13.85
CA LEU A 258 38.38 4.75 -13.71
C LEU A 258 37.58 4.45 -14.99
N SER A 259 37.53 3.18 -15.34
CA SER A 259 36.60 2.60 -16.31
C SER A 259 35.36 2.05 -15.60
N LYS A 260 34.32 1.67 -16.37
CA LYS A 260 33.12 1.04 -15.80
C LYS A 260 33.45 -0.25 -15.04
N SER A 261 34.35 -1.08 -15.55
CA SER A 261 34.72 -2.35 -14.90
C SER A 261 35.41 -2.15 -13.54
N ASP A 262 36.10 -1.02 -13.35
CA ASP A 262 36.78 -0.74 -12.08
C ASP A 262 35.79 -0.51 -10.93
N VAL A 263 34.59 -0.03 -11.25
CA VAL A 263 33.52 0.28 -10.29
C VAL A 263 32.36 -0.72 -10.32
N THR A 264 32.35 -1.67 -11.25
CA THR A 264 31.30 -2.69 -11.34
C THR A 264 31.48 -3.70 -10.21
N ALA A 265 30.42 -3.96 -9.44
CA ALA A 265 30.42 -4.94 -8.38
C ALA A 265 30.56 -6.36 -8.94
N GLU A 266 31.25 -7.21 -8.19
CA GLU A 266 31.29 -8.64 -8.50
C GLU A 266 29.92 -9.27 -8.19
N PRO A 267 29.53 -10.35 -8.90
CA PRO A 267 28.34 -11.10 -8.55
C PRO A 267 28.36 -11.55 -7.09
N PHE A 268 27.25 -11.34 -6.39
CA PHE A 268 27.10 -11.80 -5.02
C PHE A 268 27.21 -13.32 -4.95
N SER A 269 28.01 -13.81 -4.02
CA SER A 269 28.22 -15.23 -3.78
C SER A 269 28.43 -15.46 -2.29
N GLN A 270 27.86 -16.55 -1.78
CA GLN A 270 27.96 -16.93 -0.38
C GLN A 270 28.03 -18.45 -0.25
N THR A 271 28.71 -18.91 0.79
CA THR A 271 28.67 -20.32 1.20
C THR A 271 27.54 -20.49 2.18
N LEU A 272 26.54 -21.30 1.83
CA LEU A 272 25.36 -21.48 2.66
C LEU A 272 25.53 -22.68 3.60
N PRO A 273 25.11 -22.55 4.87
CA PRO A 273 24.89 -23.72 5.71
C PRO A 273 23.74 -24.58 5.16
N ALA A 274 23.71 -25.83 5.61
CA ALA A 274 22.65 -26.76 5.27
C ALA A 274 21.29 -26.24 5.76
N GLU A 275 20.24 -26.56 5.01
CA GLU A 275 18.87 -26.24 5.43
C GLU A 275 18.51 -26.99 6.72
N ARG A 276 17.70 -26.38 7.59
CA ARG A 276 17.27 -27.02 8.83
C ARG A 276 16.55 -28.34 8.56
N LYS A 277 16.69 -29.30 9.47
CA LYS A 277 15.95 -30.56 9.38
C LYS A 277 14.50 -30.32 9.80
N VAL A 278 13.55 -30.62 8.92
CA VAL A 278 12.13 -30.55 9.24
C VAL A 278 11.77 -31.66 10.23
N ALA A 279 11.24 -31.30 11.39
CA ALA A 279 10.83 -32.24 12.43
C ALA A 279 9.38 -32.71 12.29
N GLY A 280 8.54 -31.92 11.61
CA GLY A 280 7.13 -32.20 11.38
C GLY A 280 6.44 -31.08 10.62
N MET A 281 5.14 -31.24 10.38
CA MET A 281 4.30 -30.25 9.70
C MET A 281 3.27 -29.67 10.66
N ALA A 282 3.12 -28.35 10.66
CA ALA A 282 2.11 -27.62 11.42
C ALA A 282 1.05 -27.02 10.49
N THR A 283 -0.18 -26.95 10.99
CA THR A 283 -1.32 -26.31 10.29
C THR A 283 -1.72 -24.97 10.91
N LYS A 284 -1.12 -24.60 12.05
CA LYS A 284 -1.36 -23.35 12.76
C LYS A 284 -0.01 -22.80 13.25
N ALA A 285 0.12 -21.49 13.23
CA ALA A 285 1.24 -20.82 13.89
C ALA A 285 1.17 -21.00 15.41
N SER A 286 2.32 -20.92 16.08
CA SER A 286 2.41 -20.99 17.55
C SER A 286 2.46 -19.60 18.21
N GLU A 287 2.50 -18.53 17.42
CA GLU A 287 2.70 -17.17 17.90
C GLU A 287 1.72 -16.20 17.21
N THR A 288 1.33 -15.16 17.96
CA THR A 288 0.46 -14.06 17.49
C THR A 288 1.07 -12.72 17.93
N PHE A 289 0.54 -11.61 17.43
CA PHE A 289 1.08 -10.28 17.67
C PHE A 289 -0.02 -9.23 17.77
N ALA A 290 0.26 -8.18 18.56
CA ALA A 290 -0.48 -6.92 18.52
C ALA A 290 0.21 -5.97 17.53
N ARG A 291 -0.56 -5.15 16.81
CA ARG A 291 -0.03 -4.26 15.78
C ARG A 291 -0.15 -2.80 16.21
N GLU A 292 0.96 -2.07 16.22
CA GLU A 292 0.99 -0.69 16.70
C GLU A 292 1.03 0.35 15.56
N GLN A 293 1.53 0.02 14.36
CA GLN A 293 1.64 0.99 13.25
C GLN A 293 1.24 0.41 11.89
N PRO A 294 -0.01 0.61 11.45
CA PRO A 294 -0.44 0.07 10.18
C PRO A 294 -0.29 0.98 8.97
N TYR A 295 0.14 0.44 7.82
CA TYR A 295 -0.06 1.13 6.55
C TYR A 295 -1.56 1.12 6.20
N THR A 296 -2.15 2.31 6.11
CA THR A 296 -3.60 2.50 5.95
C THR A 296 -4.14 1.88 4.66
N LEU A 297 -3.37 1.88 3.57
CA LEU A 297 -3.78 1.22 2.32
C LEU A 297 -3.94 -0.29 2.52
N ASN A 298 -3.02 -0.91 3.25
CA ASN A 298 -3.10 -2.35 3.52
C ASN A 298 -4.31 -2.68 4.40
N ASN A 299 -4.66 -1.82 5.36
CA ASN A 299 -5.89 -1.97 6.14
C ASN A 299 -7.15 -1.84 5.27
N TYR A 300 -7.16 -0.91 4.30
CA TYR A 300 -8.26 -0.77 3.34
C TYR A 300 -8.51 -2.08 2.58
N PHE A 301 -7.45 -2.78 2.19
CA PHE A 301 -7.55 -4.05 1.46
C PHE A 301 -7.82 -5.28 2.35
N LEU A 302 -7.50 -5.25 3.65
CA LEU A 302 -7.81 -6.34 4.59
C LEU A 302 -9.31 -6.66 4.62
N SER A 303 -10.15 -5.63 4.77
CA SER A 303 -11.61 -5.80 4.77
C SER A 303 -12.18 -6.16 3.39
N ARG A 304 -11.34 -6.09 2.34
CA ARG A 304 -11.67 -6.38 0.94
C ARG A 304 -11.12 -7.73 0.45
N GLY A 305 -10.65 -8.56 1.38
CA GLY A 305 -10.28 -9.95 1.11
C GLY A 305 -8.81 -10.19 0.81
N PHE A 306 -7.94 -9.18 0.96
CA PHE A 306 -6.51 -9.38 0.83
C PHE A 306 -5.93 -9.78 2.18
N ALA A 307 -4.96 -10.69 2.17
CA ALA A 307 -4.07 -10.88 3.31
C ALA A 307 -2.97 -9.82 3.27
N VAL A 308 -2.40 -9.52 4.43
CA VAL A 308 -1.32 -8.56 4.57
C VAL A 308 -0.20 -9.17 5.38
N VAL A 309 1.02 -9.06 4.88
CA VAL A 309 2.23 -9.60 5.51
C VAL A 309 3.23 -8.47 5.74
N TYR A 310 3.79 -8.42 6.94
CA TYR A 310 4.91 -7.55 7.28
C TYR A 310 6.12 -8.40 7.64
N ALA A 311 7.27 -8.07 7.10
CA ALA A 311 8.54 -8.63 7.53
C ALA A 311 9.59 -7.53 7.52
N ALA A 312 10.43 -7.51 8.55
CA ALA A 312 11.46 -6.48 8.70
C ALA A 312 12.84 -6.93 8.15
N GLY A 313 12.99 -8.22 7.87
CA GLY A 313 14.17 -8.80 7.24
C GLY A 313 15.27 -9.15 8.24
N ILE A 314 16.45 -9.50 7.74
CA ILE A 314 17.63 -9.80 8.56
C ILE A 314 17.98 -8.65 9.51
N GLY A 315 18.57 -8.95 10.66
CA GLY A 315 19.06 -7.95 11.62
C GLY A 315 17.98 -7.23 12.41
N THR A 316 16.71 -7.62 12.25
CA THR A 316 15.57 -7.00 12.94
C THR A 316 15.04 -7.90 14.06
N ARG A 317 14.33 -7.31 15.03
CA ARG A 317 13.86 -8.01 16.23
C ARG A 317 13.22 -9.37 15.90
N ASP A 318 13.56 -10.39 16.69
CA ASP A 318 13.18 -11.81 16.54
C ASP A 318 13.67 -12.52 15.26
N SER A 319 14.08 -11.80 14.21
CA SER A 319 14.76 -12.40 13.05
C SER A 319 16.24 -12.66 13.36
N ASP A 320 16.86 -13.55 12.60
CA ASP A 320 18.32 -13.76 12.61
C ASP A 320 19.04 -12.76 11.67
N GLY A 321 20.35 -12.90 11.56
CA GLY A 321 21.17 -12.10 10.66
C GLY A 321 21.47 -10.68 11.12
N LEU A 322 22.12 -9.88 10.26
CA LEU A 322 22.61 -8.52 10.55
C LEU A 322 22.25 -7.51 9.45
N ARG A 323 22.26 -6.22 9.79
CA ARG A 323 21.96 -5.14 8.83
C ARG A 323 23.20 -4.70 8.05
N ASP A 324 23.09 -4.70 6.72
CA ASP A 324 23.94 -3.96 5.78
C ASP A 324 23.01 -3.25 4.80
N THR A 325 22.84 -1.95 5.01
CA THR A 325 21.84 -1.12 4.34
C THR A 325 21.93 -1.28 2.82
N GLY A 326 20.85 -1.69 2.17
CA GLY A 326 20.76 -1.77 0.71
C GLY A 326 21.51 -2.94 0.07
N SER A 327 22.12 -3.81 0.88
CA SER A 327 22.88 -4.97 0.42
C SER A 327 22.05 -5.97 -0.39
N VAL A 328 22.75 -6.88 -1.07
CA VAL A 328 22.10 -7.97 -1.82
C VAL A 328 21.39 -8.91 -0.84
N GLU A 329 21.94 -9.09 0.34
CA GLU A 329 21.40 -9.89 1.44
C GLU A 329 20.05 -9.36 1.93
N GLU A 330 19.88 -8.03 2.07
CA GLU A 330 18.57 -7.44 2.38
C GLU A 330 17.54 -7.74 1.30
N THR A 331 17.96 -7.71 0.03
CA THR A 331 17.10 -8.07 -1.11
C THR A 331 16.70 -9.54 -1.05
N ILE A 332 17.66 -10.44 -0.80
CA ILE A 332 17.42 -11.89 -0.65
C ILE A 332 16.47 -12.18 0.51
N SER A 333 16.64 -11.49 1.64
CA SER A 333 15.75 -11.64 2.80
C SER A 333 14.31 -11.23 2.46
N THR A 334 14.15 -10.18 1.66
CA THR A 334 12.85 -9.71 1.18
C THR A 334 12.21 -10.72 0.24
N THR A 335 12.96 -11.25 -0.73
CA THR A 335 12.43 -12.23 -1.69
C THR A 335 12.13 -13.58 -1.05
N ALA A 336 12.84 -13.97 0.02
CA ALA A 336 12.53 -15.19 0.75
C ALA A 336 11.09 -15.21 1.29
N ILE A 337 10.59 -14.07 1.79
CA ILE A 337 9.19 -13.96 2.22
C ILE A 337 8.23 -14.20 1.05
N ILE A 338 8.52 -13.61 -0.12
CA ILE A 338 7.72 -13.79 -1.34
C ILE A 338 7.71 -15.25 -1.77
N GLU A 339 8.88 -15.91 -1.78
CA GLU A 339 9.01 -17.31 -2.14
C GLU A 339 8.19 -18.22 -1.20
N TRP A 340 8.16 -17.94 0.11
CA TRP A 340 7.33 -18.71 1.04
C TRP A 340 5.83 -18.50 0.75
N LEU A 341 5.41 -17.26 0.52
CA LEU A 341 4.02 -16.93 0.14
C LEU A 341 3.63 -17.57 -1.21
N ALA A 342 4.57 -17.68 -2.14
CA ALA A 342 4.42 -18.36 -3.43
C ALA A 342 4.50 -19.90 -3.33
N GLY A 343 4.83 -20.46 -2.15
CA GLY A 343 4.94 -21.90 -1.92
C GLY A 343 6.30 -22.52 -2.31
N ASN A 344 7.29 -21.70 -2.63
CA ASN A 344 8.62 -22.07 -3.12
C ASN A 344 9.70 -22.07 -2.03
N ARG A 345 9.37 -21.70 -0.79
CA ARG A 345 10.29 -21.69 0.36
C ARG A 345 9.60 -22.20 1.61
N ARG A 346 10.38 -22.77 2.52
CA ARG A 346 9.91 -23.24 3.83
C ARG A 346 9.84 -22.11 4.86
N ALA A 347 8.94 -22.26 5.82
CA ALA A 347 8.93 -21.50 7.05
C ALA A 347 8.62 -22.42 8.23
N PHE A 348 8.88 -21.94 9.44
CA PHE A 348 8.66 -22.67 10.67
C PHE A 348 7.72 -21.90 11.61
N THR A 349 7.07 -22.61 12.53
CA THR A 349 6.18 -21.99 13.53
C THR A 349 6.93 -21.14 14.54
N ASN A 350 8.19 -21.48 14.81
CA ASN A 350 9.10 -20.80 15.72
C ASN A 350 10.56 -21.12 15.33
N LYS A 351 11.53 -20.58 16.07
CA LYS A 351 12.97 -20.73 15.79
C LYS A 351 13.59 -22.04 16.27
N THR A 352 12.86 -22.89 16.99
CA THR A 352 13.45 -24.02 17.74
C THR A 352 12.94 -25.39 17.31
N ASP A 353 11.63 -25.52 17.14
CA ASP A 353 10.98 -26.84 17.05
C ASP A 353 11.09 -27.46 15.65
N ASN A 354 11.47 -26.65 14.65
CA ASN A 354 11.55 -27.05 13.23
C ASN A 354 10.27 -27.69 12.69
N LEU A 355 9.11 -27.26 13.18
CA LEU A 355 7.81 -27.61 12.63
C LEU A 355 7.52 -26.71 11.42
N GLU A 356 7.54 -27.29 10.23
CA GLU A 356 7.33 -26.56 8.98
C GLU A 356 5.87 -26.12 8.86
N ILE A 357 5.65 -24.88 8.40
CA ILE A 357 4.33 -24.32 8.13
C ILE A 357 4.28 -23.70 6.73
N LYS A 358 3.24 -24.03 5.97
CA LYS A 358 3.01 -23.54 4.62
C LYS A 358 2.04 -22.36 4.61
N ALA A 359 2.22 -21.42 3.67
CA ALA A 359 1.24 -20.37 3.36
C ALA A 359 0.04 -20.92 2.56
N SER A 360 -0.61 -21.99 3.03
CA SER A 360 -1.71 -22.66 2.30
C SER A 360 -2.95 -21.78 2.08
N TRP A 361 -3.07 -20.69 2.85
CA TRP A 361 -4.09 -19.66 2.71
C TRP A 361 -3.80 -18.63 1.62
N SER A 362 -2.57 -18.58 1.09
CA SER A 362 -2.21 -17.69 -0.02
C SER A 362 -2.68 -18.27 -1.34
N ASN A 363 -3.06 -17.40 -2.28
CA ASN A 363 -3.25 -17.79 -3.68
C ASN A 363 -1.97 -17.64 -4.53
N HIS A 364 -0.82 -17.39 -3.88
CA HIS A 364 0.50 -17.21 -4.50
C HIS A 364 0.65 -15.96 -5.37
N LYS A 365 -0.26 -14.99 -5.26
CA LYS A 365 -0.20 -13.68 -5.93
C LYS A 365 0.14 -12.60 -4.92
N ILE A 366 1.34 -12.06 -5.02
CA ILE A 366 1.90 -11.09 -4.07
C ILE A 366 2.04 -9.73 -4.75
N ALA A 367 1.59 -8.68 -4.06
CA ALA A 367 1.90 -7.30 -4.39
C ALA A 367 2.70 -6.67 -3.25
N MET A 368 3.74 -5.89 -3.56
CA MET A 368 4.48 -5.15 -2.55
C MET A 368 3.99 -3.71 -2.40
N THR A 369 3.99 -3.19 -1.18
CA THR A 369 3.48 -1.84 -0.86
C THR A 369 4.35 -1.14 0.19
N GLY A 370 4.43 0.19 0.10
CA GLY A 370 4.98 1.05 1.14
C GLY A 370 5.89 2.15 0.60
N ARG A 371 6.22 3.08 1.50
CA ARG A 371 7.03 4.27 1.21
C ARG A 371 8.47 4.16 1.71
N SER A 372 9.40 4.86 1.07
CA SER A 372 10.78 5.00 1.54
C SER A 372 11.55 3.69 1.41
N TYR A 373 12.20 3.21 2.47
CA TYR A 373 12.86 1.91 2.51
C TYR A 373 11.92 0.77 2.08
N LEU A 374 10.61 0.87 2.36
CA LEU A 374 9.63 -0.14 1.97
C LEU A 374 9.47 -0.19 0.44
N GLY A 375 9.32 0.97 -0.21
CA GLY A 375 9.28 1.08 -1.67
C GLY A 375 10.63 0.75 -2.32
N THR A 376 11.72 1.01 -1.61
CA THR A 376 13.08 0.67 -2.00
C THR A 376 13.26 -0.85 -2.09
N LEU A 377 12.88 -1.58 -1.04
CA LEU A 377 12.92 -3.05 -1.03
C LEU A 377 11.92 -3.66 -2.02
N ALA A 378 10.77 -3.03 -2.25
CA ALA A 378 9.86 -3.44 -3.33
C ALA A 378 10.53 -3.33 -4.71
N THR A 379 11.25 -2.24 -4.97
CA THR A 379 12.03 -2.07 -6.20
C THR A 379 13.14 -3.11 -6.30
N ALA A 380 13.89 -3.32 -5.22
CA ALA A 380 14.96 -4.32 -5.14
C ALA A 380 14.43 -5.73 -5.45
N ALA A 381 13.36 -6.16 -4.77
CA ALA A 381 12.73 -7.46 -4.98
C ALA A 381 12.24 -7.63 -6.43
N ALA A 382 11.64 -6.61 -7.03
CA ALA A 382 11.20 -6.67 -8.42
C ALA A 382 12.36 -6.91 -9.39
N THR A 383 13.55 -6.35 -9.13
CA THR A 383 14.74 -6.54 -9.97
C THR A 383 15.33 -7.96 -9.91
N THR A 384 14.83 -8.82 -9.04
CA THR A 384 15.20 -10.25 -9.01
C THR A 384 14.36 -11.09 -9.98
N GLY A 385 13.17 -10.61 -10.36
CA GLY A 385 12.21 -11.40 -11.15
C GLY A 385 11.64 -12.61 -10.40
N VAL A 386 11.63 -12.56 -9.05
CA VAL A 386 11.11 -13.59 -8.15
C VAL A 386 9.68 -14.01 -8.53
N GLU A 387 9.44 -15.32 -8.49
CA GLU A 387 8.13 -15.89 -8.80
C GLU A 387 7.09 -15.52 -7.72
N GLY A 388 5.86 -15.26 -8.15
CA GLY A 388 4.73 -14.88 -7.29
C GLY A 388 4.60 -13.37 -7.05
N LEU A 389 5.63 -12.57 -7.32
CA LEU A 389 5.53 -11.10 -7.28
C LEU A 389 4.87 -10.59 -8.56
N GLU A 390 3.62 -10.16 -8.46
CA GLU A 390 2.81 -9.73 -9.61
C GLU A 390 2.86 -8.23 -9.82
N THR A 391 2.95 -7.44 -8.74
CA THR A 391 3.05 -5.98 -8.84
C THR A 391 3.76 -5.35 -7.64
N ILE A 392 4.33 -4.15 -7.83
CA ILE A 392 4.79 -3.29 -6.75
C ILE A 392 4.12 -1.92 -6.82
N ILE A 393 3.74 -1.40 -5.66
CA ILE A 393 3.41 0.01 -5.44
C ILE A 393 4.61 0.61 -4.71
N SER A 394 5.53 1.15 -5.50
CA SER A 394 6.81 1.71 -5.05
C SER A 394 6.63 3.20 -4.78
N GLU A 395 6.54 3.58 -3.51
CA GLU A 395 6.27 4.95 -3.08
C GLU A 395 7.54 5.60 -2.49
N ALA A 396 7.88 6.81 -2.93
CA ALA A 396 9.06 7.56 -2.50
C ALA A 396 10.32 6.68 -2.34
N ALA A 397 10.64 5.88 -3.37
CA ALA A 397 11.60 4.80 -3.27
C ALA A 397 12.99 5.18 -3.78
N ILE A 398 14.02 4.58 -3.18
CA ILE A 398 15.41 4.63 -3.66
C ILE A 398 15.57 3.56 -4.76
N SER A 399 16.18 3.93 -5.88
CA SER A 399 16.51 2.98 -6.96
C SER A 399 18.02 2.69 -7.07
N SER A 400 18.84 3.56 -6.47
CA SER A 400 20.26 3.33 -6.21
C SER A 400 20.65 4.00 -4.90
N TRP A 401 21.25 3.28 -3.97
CA TRP A 401 21.65 3.83 -2.67
C TRP A 401 22.68 4.96 -2.77
N TYR A 402 23.51 4.95 -3.81
CA TYR A 402 24.41 6.07 -4.10
C TYR A 402 23.63 7.36 -4.33
N ASP A 403 22.51 7.31 -5.05
CA ASP A 403 21.71 8.49 -5.36
C ASP A 403 20.97 9.08 -4.14
N TYR A 404 20.89 8.33 -3.04
CA TYR A 404 20.32 8.79 -1.78
C TYR A 404 21.35 9.63 -0.99
N TYR A 405 22.56 9.11 -0.78
CA TYR A 405 23.61 9.73 0.05
C TYR A 405 24.73 10.44 -0.72
N ARG A 406 24.73 10.39 -2.05
CA ARG A 406 25.78 10.97 -2.91
C ARG A 406 25.16 11.70 -4.12
N ASP A 407 25.94 12.62 -4.69
CA ASP A 407 25.58 13.37 -5.90
C ASP A 407 26.79 13.85 -6.68
N GLY A 408 26.95 13.44 -7.94
CA GLY A 408 28.04 13.92 -8.79
C GLY A 408 29.45 13.69 -8.21
N GLY A 409 29.63 12.66 -7.38
CA GLY A 409 30.88 12.42 -6.64
C GLY A 409 30.93 13.05 -5.25
N LEU A 410 29.95 13.82 -4.81
CA LEU A 410 29.95 14.47 -3.49
C LEU A 410 29.13 13.68 -2.47
N VAL A 411 29.47 13.83 -1.19
CA VAL A 411 28.58 13.46 -0.09
C VAL A 411 27.41 14.45 -0.07
N ALA A 412 26.20 13.94 -0.25
CA ALA A 412 25.00 14.75 -0.39
C ALA A 412 23.86 14.14 0.44
N ALA A 413 23.66 14.70 1.63
CA ALA A 413 22.67 14.21 2.58
C ALA A 413 21.22 14.29 2.03
N PRO A 414 20.32 13.44 2.51
CA PRO A 414 18.87 13.67 2.43
C PRO A 414 18.48 14.94 3.21
N ASP A 415 17.43 15.63 2.78
CA ASP A 415 16.93 16.82 3.49
C ASP A 415 16.59 16.50 4.95
N THR A 416 16.96 17.38 5.87
CA THR A 416 16.89 17.21 7.34
C THR A 416 17.79 16.13 7.99
N PHE A 417 18.51 15.32 7.22
CA PHE A 417 19.36 14.21 7.72
C PHE A 417 20.86 14.44 7.45
N GLN A 418 21.38 15.61 7.84
CA GLN A 418 22.81 15.92 7.70
C GLN A 418 23.66 14.95 8.51
N GLY A 419 24.71 14.41 7.88
CA GLY A 419 25.61 13.45 8.52
C GLY A 419 25.14 12.00 8.46
N GLU A 420 23.90 11.73 8.05
CA GLU A 420 23.43 10.37 7.81
C GLU A 420 24.20 9.71 6.65
N ASP A 421 24.39 8.40 6.74
CA ASP A 421 24.94 7.54 5.69
C ASP A 421 24.53 6.08 5.91
N MET A 422 25.09 5.17 5.12
CA MET A 422 24.76 3.74 5.14
C MET A 422 24.92 3.08 6.51
N ASP A 423 25.98 3.42 7.24
CA ASP A 423 26.28 2.91 8.59
C ASP A 423 25.29 3.42 9.65
N VAL A 424 24.95 4.71 9.60
CA VAL A 424 23.95 5.34 10.46
C VAL A 424 22.62 4.62 10.32
N LEU A 425 22.14 4.43 9.09
CA LEU A 425 20.87 3.76 8.85
C LEU A 425 20.93 2.28 9.26
N ALA A 426 22.04 1.58 9.00
CA ALA A 426 22.21 0.18 9.43
C ALA A 426 22.11 0.03 10.96
N ALA A 427 22.68 0.98 11.72
CA ALA A 427 22.59 1.03 13.18
C ALA A 427 21.16 1.33 13.66
N GLU A 428 20.48 2.27 13.01
CA GLU A 428 19.11 2.63 13.33
C GLU A 428 18.15 1.44 13.18
N VAL A 429 18.25 0.69 12.08
CA VAL A 429 17.32 -0.42 11.80
C VAL A 429 17.75 -1.79 12.37
N LEU A 430 18.82 -1.86 13.18
CA LEU A 430 19.20 -3.08 13.90
C LEU A 430 18.34 -3.30 15.15
N SER A 431 17.06 -3.61 14.99
CA SER A 431 16.13 -3.78 16.11
C SER A 431 16.38 -5.02 16.97
N ARG A 432 17.23 -5.97 16.54
CA ARG A 432 17.77 -7.03 17.42
C ARG A 432 18.43 -6.46 18.69
N LYS A 433 18.92 -5.20 18.62
CA LYS A 433 19.47 -4.48 19.77
C LYS A 433 18.48 -4.29 20.94
N HIS A 434 17.18 -4.28 20.67
CA HIS A 434 16.16 -4.08 21.71
C HIS A 434 16.05 -5.27 22.68
N ASP A 435 16.41 -6.48 22.23
CA ASP A 435 16.42 -7.67 23.07
C ASP A 435 17.85 -7.95 23.54
N ALA A 436 18.17 -7.52 24.77
CA ALA A 436 19.54 -7.54 25.29
C ALA A 436 20.22 -8.92 25.26
N GLY A 437 19.44 -10.01 25.40
CA GLY A 437 19.96 -11.38 25.30
C GLY A 437 20.37 -11.76 23.88
N ASP A 438 19.61 -11.32 22.88
CA ASP A 438 19.93 -11.52 21.46
C ASP A 438 21.11 -10.62 21.05
N TYR A 439 21.06 -9.34 21.42
CA TYR A 439 22.11 -8.37 21.14
C TYR A 439 23.48 -8.80 21.69
N LEU A 440 23.52 -9.45 22.86
CA LEU A 440 24.77 -9.97 23.43
C LEU A 440 25.50 -10.91 22.47
N GLY A 441 24.76 -11.74 21.73
CA GLY A 441 25.31 -12.71 20.78
C GLY A 441 25.81 -12.05 19.48
N ILE A 442 25.15 -11.00 19.03
CA ILE A 442 25.44 -10.39 17.71
C ILE A 442 26.30 -9.14 17.74
N LYS A 443 26.45 -8.48 18.89
CA LYS A 443 27.08 -7.15 18.98
C LYS A 443 28.45 -7.10 18.30
N ALA A 444 29.31 -8.08 18.58
CA ALA A 444 30.68 -8.09 18.05
C ALA A 444 30.71 -8.23 16.52
N HIS A 445 29.81 -9.03 15.95
CA HIS A 445 29.67 -9.20 14.50
C HIS A 445 29.11 -7.94 13.85
N PHE A 446 28.11 -7.32 14.48
CA PHE A 446 27.55 -6.07 14.00
C PHE A 446 28.56 -4.92 14.03
N ASP A 447 29.37 -4.81 15.09
CA ASP A 447 30.44 -3.81 15.19
C ASP A 447 31.47 -3.96 14.04
N GLN A 448 31.69 -5.19 13.54
CA GLN A 448 32.56 -5.44 12.37
C GLN A 448 31.88 -4.98 11.07
N ILE A 449 30.58 -5.26 10.92
CA ILE A 449 29.81 -4.80 9.75
C ILE A 449 29.77 -3.27 9.71
N LEU A 450 29.50 -2.60 10.82
CA LEU A 450 29.51 -1.13 10.86
C LEU A 450 30.87 -0.56 10.45
N LYS A 451 31.98 -1.08 10.99
CA LYS A 451 33.33 -0.64 10.59
C LYS A 451 33.63 -0.87 9.11
N ARG A 452 33.12 -1.97 8.54
CA ARG A 452 33.21 -2.22 7.10
C ARG A 452 32.42 -1.18 6.32
N ILE A 453 31.16 -0.92 6.69
CA ILE A 453 30.30 0.04 6.01
C ILE A 453 30.90 1.45 6.08
N GLU A 454 31.33 1.89 7.27
CA GLU A 454 31.96 3.21 7.50
C GLU A 454 33.15 3.44 6.55
N LYS A 455 33.97 2.39 6.34
CA LYS A 455 35.08 2.42 5.38
C LYS A 455 34.60 2.40 3.93
N ASP A 456 33.73 1.46 3.56
CA ASP A 456 33.39 1.17 2.17
C ASP A 456 32.43 2.21 1.54
N GLN A 457 31.66 2.93 2.37
CA GLN A 457 30.82 4.04 1.94
C GLN A 457 31.66 5.25 1.48
N ASP A 458 32.93 5.34 1.91
CA ASP A 458 33.95 6.30 1.46
C ASP A 458 33.43 7.74 1.42
N ARG A 459 33.14 8.29 2.61
CA ARG A 459 32.73 9.69 2.76
C ARG A 459 33.84 10.68 2.39
N ASP A 460 35.10 10.29 2.56
CA ASP A 460 36.25 11.12 2.24
C ASP A 460 36.27 11.49 0.76
N SER A 461 35.99 10.52 -0.13
CA SER A 461 35.98 10.79 -1.57
C SER A 461 34.58 11.08 -2.12
N GLY A 462 33.53 10.45 -1.58
CA GLY A 462 32.16 10.50 -2.14
C GLY A 462 32.01 9.86 -3.52
N ASN A 463 33.05 9.19 -4.03
CA ASN A 463 33.06 8.63 -5.38
C ASN A 463 32.21 7.36 -5.48
N TYR A 464 31.77 7.06 -6.70
CA TYR A 464 31.16 5.78 -7.02
C TYR A 464 32.21 4.65 -6.93
N SER A 465 31.79 3.47 -6.49
CA SER A 465 32.69 2.33 -6.26
C SER A 465 31.93 1.00 -6.40
N LYS A 466 32.65 -0.12 -6.32
CA LYS A 466 32.02 -1.46 -6.30
C LYS A 466 31.02 -1.62 -5.15
N TYR A 467 31.28 -0.99 -4.00
CA TYR A 467 30.35 -0.98 -2.87
C TYR A 467 29.01 -0.36 -3.27
N TRP A 468 29.04 0.82 -3.89
CA TRP A 468 27.83 1.52 -4.35
C TRP A 468 27.14 0.81 -5.52
N ASP A 469 27.90 0.19 -6.42
CA ASP A 469 27.34 -0.56 -7.56
C ASP A 469 26.59 -1.82 -7.13
N SER A 470 27.05 -2.51 -6.07
CA SER A 470 26.36 -3.66 -5.49
C SER A 470 24.97 -3.32 -4.93
N LYS A 471 24.72 -2.03 -4.66
CA LYS A 471 23.50 -1.48 -4.08
C LYS A 471 22.73 -0.63 -5.10
N ASN A 472 22.97 -0.87 -6.38
CA ASN A 472 22.32 -0.20 -7.50
C ASN A 472 21.35 -1.16 -8.21
N TYR A 473 20.06 -1.05 -7.88
CA TYR A 473 19.03 -1.91 -8.45
C TYR A 473 18.83 -1.68 -9.95
N LEU A 474 19.21 -0.50 -10.46
CA LEU A 474 19.13 -0.18 -11.89
C LEU A 474 19.94 -1.13 -12.77
N ASN A 475 20.98 -1.78 -12.21
CA ASN A 475 21.79 -2.77 -12.92
C ASN A 475 20.99 -4.04 -13.29
N ASN A 476 19.88 -4.31 -12.60
CA ASN A 476 19.10 -5.55 -12.72
C ASN A 476 17.67 -5.35 -13.25
N VAL A 477 17.31 -4.16 -13.73
CA VAL A 477 15.94 -3.83 -14.18
C VAL A 477 15.40 -4.74 -15.28
N LYS A 478 16.29 -5.29 -16.12
CA LYS A 478 15.90 -6.21 -17.21
C LYS A 478 15.25 -7.51 -16.71
N ASN A 479 15.42 -7.84 -15.43
CA ASN A 479 14.85 -9.04 -14.83
C ASN A 479 13.42 -8.81 -14.30
N ILE A 480 12.96 -7.55 -14.25
CA ILE A 480 11.64 -7.21 -13.73
C ILE A 480 10.56 -7.86 -14.59
N LYS A 481 9.67 -8.61 -13.94
CA LYS A 481 8.48 -9.23 -14.52
C LYS A 481 7.17 -8.68 -13.96
N ALA A 482 7.22 -8.16 -12.72
CA ALA A 482 6.07 -7.59 -12.03
C ALA A 482 5.65 -6.26 -12.65
N ASP A 483 4.36 -5.96 -12.62
CA ASP A 483 3.83 -4.63 -12.97
C ASP A 483 4.24 -3.58 -11.93
N ILE A 484 4.46 -2.33 -12.34
CA ILE A 484 4.98 -1.29 -11.45
C ILE A 484 4.06 -0.07 -11.40
N ILE A 485 3.64 0.33 -10.19
CA ILE A 485 3.12 1.66 -9.90
C ILE A 485 4.19 2.41 -9.11
N MET A 486 4.70 3.50 -9.67
CA MET A 486 5.60 4.44 -9.00
C MET A 486 4.81 5.62 -8.46
N VAL A 487 5.02 6.00 -7.21
CA VAL A 487 4.44 7.19 -6.58
C VAL A 487 5.56 8.02 -5.98
N HIS A 488 5.67 9.30 -6.32
CA HIS A 488 6.76 10.14 -5.81
C HIS A 488 6.37 11.60 -5.67
N GLY A 489 6.86 12.24 -4.61
CA GLY A 489 6.71 13.68 -4.40
C GLY A 489 7.73 14.46 -5.22
N LEU A 490 7.28 15.43 -6.01
CA LEU A 490 8.16 16.33 -6.76
C LEU A 490 9.01 17.22 -5.83
N ASN A 491 8.54 17.43 -4.60
CA ASN A 491 9.23 18.20 -3.57
C ASN A 491 9.85 17.30 -2.48
N ASP A 492 9.97 15.99 -2.73
CA ASP A 492 10.65 15.07 -1.81
C ASP A 492 12.17 15.24 -1.91
N TRP A 493 12.74 16.05 -1.02
CA TRP A 493 14.19 16.25 -0.91
C TRP A 493 14.87 15.28 0.05
N ASN A 494 14.09 14.40 0.69
CA ASN A 494 14.63 13.24 1.41
C ASN A 494 15.03 12.17 0.39
N VAL A 495 14.05 11.47 -0.18
CA VAL A 495 14.26 10.56 -1.30
C VAL A 495 14.12 11.35 -2.60
N LYS A 496 15.23 11.90 -3.06
CA LYS A 496 15.29 12.86 -4.18
C LYS A 496 14.63 12.30 -5.46
N PRO A 497 13.89 13.11 -6.26
CA PRO A 497 13.12 12.63 -7.42
C PRO A 497 13.96 11.99 -8.54
N ARG A 498 15.28 12.17 -8.52
CA ARG A 498 16.19 11.43 -9.41
C ARG A 498 16.02 9.92 -9.30
N ASN A 499 15.66 9.38 -8.14
CA ASN A 499 15.48 7.95 -7.94
C ASN A 499 14.34 7.40 -8.81
N VAL A 500 13.14 8.00 -8.71
CA VAL A 500 12.01 7.61 -9.56
C VAL A 500 12.23 7.95 -11.03
N GLY A 501 12.89 9.08 -11.32
CA GLY A 501 13.19 9.48 -12.70
C GLY A 501 14.11 8.49 -13.41
N LYS A 502 15.17 8.03 -12.73
CA LYS A 502 16.07 6.99 -13.26
C LYS A 502 15.38 5.64 -13.38
N LEU A 503 14.57 5.25 -12.39
CA LEU A 503 13.80 4.00 -12.45
C LEU A 503 12.83 4.00 -13.63
N TRP A 504 12.03 5.07 -13.81
CA TRP A 504 11.12 5.22 -14.94
C TRP A 504 11.86 5.05 -16.27
N ASN A 505 12.98 5.76 -16.45
CA ASN A 505 13.78 5.66 -17.67
C ASN A 505 14.33 4.24 -17.91
N ALA A 506 14.64 3.50 -16.84
CA ALA A 506 15.15 2.14 -16.91
C ALA A 506 14.07 1.10 -17.23
N VAL A 507 12.80 1.34 -16.84
CA VAL A 507 11.70 0.37 -17.02
C VAL A 507 10.70 0.72 -18.13
N ARG A 508 10.73 1.95 -18.67
CA ARG A 508 9.74 2.44 -19.65
C ARG A 508 9.67 1.61 -20.94
N ASP A 509 10.72 0.84 -21.26
CA ASP A 509 10.78 0.01 -22.47
C ASP A 509 10.56 -1.49 -22.18
N LEU A 510 10.40 -1.90 -20.92
CA LEU A 510 10.10 -3.29 -20.53
C LEU A 510 8.65 -3.70 -20.89
N PRO A 511 8.38 -4.97 -21.23
CA PRO A 511 7.04 -5.44 -21.58
C PRO A 511 6.17 -5.74 -20.34
N ILE A 512 6.06 -4.76 -19.44
CA ILE A 512 5.23 -4.81 -18.22
C ILE A 512 4.26 -3.62 -18.21
N ASN A 513 3.16 -3.73 -17.45
CA ASN A 513 2.34 -2.55 -17.18
C ASN A 513 3.07 -1.65 -16.19
N LYS A 514 3.08 -0.35 -16.48
CA LYS A 514 3.69 0.64 -15.60
C LYS A 514 2.92 1.94 -15.58
N LYS A 515 2.84 2.53 -14.40
CA LYS A 515 2.28 3.87 -14.17
C LYS A 515 3.19 4.65 -13.23
N ILE A 516 3.16 5.96 -13.36
CA ILE A 516 3.84 6.90 -12.48
C ILE A 516 2.86 7.97 -12.01
N ILE A 517 2.86 8.27 -10.72
CA ILE A 517 2.07 9.31 -10.07
C ILE A 517 3.06 10.27 -9.41
N LEU A 518 3.14 11.49 -9.93
CA LEU A 518 3.95 12.56 -9.36
C LEU A 518 3.04 13.57 -8.65
N HIS A 519 3.21 13.74 -7.35
CA HIS A 519 2.43 14.68 -6.54
C HIS A 519 3.29 15.85 -6.04
N GLN A 520 2.66 16.93 -5.57
CA GLN A 520 3.36 18.13 -5.09
C GLN A 520 3.91 18.02 -3.65
N GLY A 521 3.70 16.88 -3.00
CA GLY A 521 4.14 16.68 -1.61
C GLY A 521 5.65 16.47 -1.49
N GLN A 522 6.13 16.48 -0.24
CA GLN A 522 7.45 16.01 0.15
C GLN A 522 7.43 14.48 0.36
N HIS A 523 8.10 13.98 1.40
CA HIS A 523 8.18 12.57 1.77
C HIS A 523 6.91 12.04 2.47
N ILE A 524 5.76 12.09 1.78
CA ILE A 524 4.44 11.76 2.32
C ILE A 524 3.73 10.63 1.55
N TYR A 525 2.73 10.00 2.18
CA TYR A 525 1.76 9.16 1.47
C TYR A 525 0.68 10.03 0.82
N ILE A 526 0.02 9.52 -0.23
CA ILE A 526 -1.09 10.22 -0.91
C ILE A 526 -2.42 9.44 -0.93
N ASN A 527 -2.47 8.26 -0.31
CA ASN A 527 -3.67 7.42 -0.28
C ASN A 527 -4.83 8.00 0.56
N ALA A 528 -4.62 9.13 1.24
CA ALA A 528 -5.63 9.87 2.02
C ALA A 528 -5.56 11.39 1.75
N PHE A 529 -5.28 11.77 0.49
CA PHE A 529 -4.94 13.15 0.09
C PHE A 529 -5.91 14.24 0.61
N VAL A 530 -7.23 14.00 0.63
CA VAL A 530 -8.21 15.01 1.08
C VAL A 530 -8.19 15.21 2.60
N GLN A 531 -7.94 14.15 3.38
CA GLN A 531 -7.78 14.25 4.84
C GLN A 531 -6.47 14.95 5.23
N LEU A 532 -5.45 14.90 4.36
CA LEU A 532 -4.15 15.55 4.58
C LEU A 532 -4.16 17.07 4.29
N ILE A 533 -5.20 17.59 3.64
CA ILE A 533 -5.33 19.00 3.24
C ILE A 533 -6.39 19.74 4.08
N SER A 534 -7.09 19.05 4.98
CA SER A 534 -8.02 19.73 5.89
C SER A 534 -7.22 20.67 6.80
N PRO A 535 -7.46 21.99 6.76
CA PRO A 535 -6.89 22.87 7.76
C PRO A 535 -7.50 22.48 9.12
N ILE A 536 -6.64 22.47 10.14
CA ILE A 536 -7.01 22.38 11.56
C ILE A 536 -7.98 23.51 11.91
#